data_AF-A0A7W1UZW3-F1
#
_entry.id   AF-A0A7W1UZW3-F1
#
_cell.length_a   1.000
_cell.length_b   1.000
_cell.length_c   1.000
_cell.angle_alpha   90.00
_cell.angle_beta   90.00
_cell.angle_gamma   90.00
#
_symmetry.space_group_name_H-M   'P 1'
#
loop_
_entity.id
_entity.type
_entity.pdbx_description
1 polymer ?
#
loop_
_entity_poly.entity_id
_entity_poly.type
_entity_poly.pdbx_seq_one_letter_code
_entity_poly.pdbx_strand_id
1 'polypeptide(L)'
;MKIFNSFFKIFVLLISVTFVFSCEDDLNSIGSDIIGDPNFNFLLDDNASVVAYSRRTNPVQTNNLPNYQLGVYNDPVYGITESSVLAQLTLNEVNPDFGVNPVIDSVYLSIPYFSTSNGATGSNLAFTLDSIFGTSPFKLSVYRSNFFLRDLDPDTGFIEPQKYFSNQGPLFRGFLGELLYTDNEFTPSPEPVVVGSGEQTQQTFPPRLRVALPISFFEENILNREGEEVLLNNENFKNHIRGIYFI
;
A
#
# COMPACT_ATOMS: atom_id res chain seq x y z
N MET A 1 8.34 -95.97 -25.24
CA MET A 1 9.09 -95.26 -24.17
C MET A 1 10.25 -94.37 -24.68
N LYS A 2 10.84 -94.60 -25.88
CA LYS A 2 11.94 -93.74 -26.42
C LYS A 2 11.49 -92.39 -27.01
N ILE A 3 10.26 -92.29 -27.51
CA ILE A 3 9.73 -91.06 -28.15
C ILE A 3 9.43 -89.95 -27.13
N PHE A 4 8.91 -90.30 -25.95
CA PHE A 4 8.54 -89.33 -24.91
C PHE A 4 9.76 -88.62 -24.29
N ASN A 5 10.87 -89.35 -24.07
CA ASN A 5 12.13 -88.76 -23.61
C ASN A 5 12.81 -87.87 -24.66
N SER A 6 12.57 -88.10 -25.95
CA SER A 6 13.09 -87.24 -27.02
C SER A 6 12.30 -85.93 -27.11
N PHE A 7 10.97 -86.02 -27.00
CA PHE A 7 10.10 -84.84 -26.96
C PHE A 7 10.33 -83.97 -25.73
N PHE A 8 10.52 -84.58 -24.55
CA PHE A 8 10.82 -83.85 -23.32
C PHE A 8 12.16 -83.09 -23.41
N LYS A 9 13.19 -83.70 -24.00
CA LYS A 9 14.49 -83.03 -24.21
C LYS A 9 14.40 -81.86 -25.19
N ILE A 10 13.63 -82.00 -26.27
CA ILE A 10 13.39 -80.92 -27.24
C ILE A 10 12.58 -79.79 -26.58
N PHE A 11 11.59 -80.13 -25.76
CA PHE A 11 10.77 -79.16 -25.04
C PHE A 11 11.58 -78.37 -24.01
N VAL A 12 12.45 -79.04 -23.23
CA VAL A 12 13.36 -78.37 -22.29
C VAL A 12 14.39 -77.50 -23.02
N LEU A 13 14.89 -77.92 -24.19
CA LEU A 13 15.79 -77.11 -25.01
C LEU A 13 15.10 -75.86 -25.55
N LEU A 14 13.85 -75.97 -26.00
CA LEU A 14 13.06 -74.85 -26.52
C LEU A 14 12.70 -73.83 -25.42
N ILE A 15 12.38 -74.32 -24.22
CA ILE A 15 12.19 -73.47 -23.02
C ILE A 15 13.50 -72.82 -22.59
N SER A 16 14.63 -73.53 -22.63
CA SER A 16 15.92 -72.95 -22.27
C SER A 16 16.34 -71.82 -23.22
N VAL A 17 15.98 -71.92 -24.51
CA VAL A 17 16.27 -70.87 -25.51
C VAL A 17 15.40 -69.64 -25.30
N THR A 18 14.16 -69.78 -24.85
CA THR A 18 13.27 -68.63 -24.57
C THR A 18 13.69 -67.83 -23.33
N PHE A 19 14.34 -68.44 -22.35
CA PHE A 19 14.92 -67.71 -21.21
C PHE A 19 16.14 -66.85 -21.56
N VAL A 20 16.84 -67.12 -22.67
CA VAL A 20 18.01 -66.31 -23.11
C VAL A 20 17.60 -65.12 -24.00
N PHE A 21 16.35 -65.08 -24.46
CA PHE A 21 15.76 -63.96 -25.22
C PHE A 21 14.89 -63.03 -24.36
N SER A 22 15.13 -62.98 -23.05
CA SER A 22 14.66 -61.85 -22.26
C SER A 22 15.54 -60.65 -22.62
N CYS A 23 15.20 -59.96 -23.71
CA CYS A 23 15.61 -58.58 -23.88
C CYS A 23 15.06 -57.83 -22.67
N GLU A 24 15.97 -57.41 -21.80
CA GLU A 24 15.68 -56.37 -20.83
C GLU A 24 15.33 -55.13 -21.67
N ASP A 25 14.04 -54.81 -21.77
CA ASP A 25 13.65 -53.46 -22.15
C ASP A 25 14.14 -52.61 -20.97
N ASP A 26 15.32 -52.02 -21.12
CA ASP A 26 15.79 -50.95 -20.25
C ASP A 26 14.58 -50.04 -20.02
N LEU A 27 14.15 -49.94 -18.75
CA LEU A 27 13.09 -49.03 -18.37
C LEU A 27 13.62 -47.63 -18.69
N ASN A 28 13.33 -47.15 -19.89
CA ASN A 28 13.53 -45.78 -20.29
C ASN A 28 12.94 -44.95 -19.17
N SER A 29 13.82 -44.24 -18.45
CA SER A 29 13.41 -43.35 -17.37
C SER A 29 12.37 -42.40 -17.94
N ILE A 30 11.11 -42.61 -17.57
CA ILE A 30 10.06 -41.62 -17.82
C ILE A 30 10.42 -40.43 -16.93
N GLY A 31 11.23 -39.51 -17.45
CA GLY A 31 11.58 -38.29 -16.72
C GLY A 31 12.92 -37.63 -16.99
N SER A 32 13.71 -37.96 -18.03
CA SER A 32 14.97 -37.22 -18.30
C SER A 32 15.09 -36.53 -19.65
N ASP A 33 14.18 -36.75 -20.62
CA ASP A 33 14.44 -36.34 -22.01
C ASP A 33 13.40 -35.37 -22.61
N ILE A 34 12.79 -34.52 -21.80
CA ILE A 34 12.10 -33.32 -22.32
C ILE A 34 13.11 -32.19 -22.60
N ILE A 35 14.32 -32.29 -22.04
CA ILE A 35 15.46 -31.46 -22.43
C ILE A 35 16.56 -32.43 -22.85
N GLY A 36 16.55 -32.81 -24.13
CA GLY A 36 17.66 -33.55 -24.72
C GLY A 36 18.98 -32.85 -24.46
N ASP A 37 20.07 -33.64 -24.46
CA ASP A 37 21.46 -33.18 -24.43
C ASP A 37 21.56 -31.83 -25.13
N PRO A 38 21.96 -30.74 -24.46
CA PRO A 38 21.88 -29.39 -25.01
C PRO A 38 22.91 -29.25 -26.14
N ASN A 39 22.58 -29.80 -27.30
CA ASN A 39 23.20 -29.54 -28.60
C ASN A 39 22.77 -28.17 -29.11
N PHE A 40 22.62 -27.20 -28.21
CA PHE A 40 22.67 -25.82 -28.56
C PHE A 40 24.15 -25.46 -28.66
N ASN A 41 24.68 -25.54 -29.88
CA ASN A 41 25.94 -24.89 -30.23
C ASN A 41 25.75 -23.37 -30.19
N PHE A 42 25.57 -22.81 -29.00
CA PHE A 42 25.63 -21.38 -28.79
C PHE A 42 27.08 -20.96 -29.02
N LEU A 43 27.31 -20.25 -30.12
CA LEU A 43 28.54 -19.49 -30.26
C LEU A 43 28.44 -18.33 -29.26
N LEU A 44 29.45 -18.20 -28.40
CA LEU A 44 29.58 -17.02 -27.54
C LEU A 44 29.76 -15.81 -28.46
N ASP A 45 28.75 -14.93 -28.51
CA ASP A 45 28.87 -13.63 -29.18
C ASP A 45 29.41 -12.61 -28.17
N ASP A 46 30.73 -12.49 -28.14
CA ASP A 46 31.50 -11.55 -27.32
C ASP A 46 31.64 -10.16 -27.98
N ASN A 47 31.13 -9.99 -29.21
CA ASN A 47 31.09 -8.69 -29.90
C ASN A 47 29.85 -7.85 -29.51
N ALA A 48 28.86 -8.44 -28.84
CA ALA A 48 27.68 -7.74 -28.39
C ALA A 48 27.94 -6.96 -27.09
N SER A 49 28.00 -5.63 -27.17
CA SER A 49 28.03 -4.76 -26.00
C SER A 49 26.61 -4.45 -25.55
N VAL A 50 26.24 -4.87 -24.33
CA VAL A 50 24.97 -4.50 -23.70
C VAL A 50 25.16 -3.18 -22.96
N VAL A 51 24.56 -2.11 -23.47
CA VAL A 51 24.50 -0.83 -22.77
C VAL A 51 23.23 -0.78 -21.91
N ALA A 52 23.40 -0.83 -20.59
CA ALA A 52 22.32 -0.65 -19.62
C ALA A 52 22.52 0.64 -18.84
N TYR A 53 21.45 1.42 -18.66
CA TYR A 53 21.44 2.61 -17.82
C TYR A 53 20.05 2.82 -17.22
N SER A 54 20.01 3.45 -16.05
CA SER A 54 18.75 3.83 -15.42
C SER A 54 18.17 5.07 -16.08
N ARG A 55 16.89 5.04 -16.43
CA ARG A 55 16.14 6.20 -16.92
C ARG A 55 15.05 6.55 -15.94
N ARG A 56 14.93 7.84 -15.59
CA ARG A 56 13.79 8.33 -14.80
C ARG A 56 12.49 8.11 -15.57
N THR A 57 11.50 7.57 -14.89
CA THR A 57 10.14 7.45 -15.41
C THR A 57 9.48 8.84 -15.45
N ASN A 58 8.49 8.98 -16.31
CA ASN A 58 7.66 10.19 -16.32
C ASN A 58 6.83 10.26 -15.02
N PRO A 59 6.44 11.46 -14.57
CA PRO A 59 5.56 11.61 -13.42
C PRO A 59 4.26 10.84 -13.63
N VAL A 60 3.88 10.06 -12.62
CA VAL A 60 2.60 9.35 -12.59
C VAL A 60 1.54 10.19 -11.89
N GLN A 61 0.28 9.99 -12.27
CA GLN A 61 -0.87 10.63 -11.63
C GLN A 61 -1.04 10.08 -10.20
N THR A 62 -1.29 10.95 -9.23
CA THR A 62 -1.30 10.63 -7.79
C THR A 62 -2.56 11.05 -7.04
N ASN A 63 -3.60 11.51 -7.73
CA ASN A 63 -4.91 11.81 -7.13
C ASN A 63 -5.91 10.67 -7.33
N ASN A 64 -6.91 10.60 -6.44
CA ASN A 64 -7.98 9.58 -6.43
C ASN A 64 -7.44 8.14 -6.39
N LEU A 65 -6.32 7.94 -5.71
CA LEU A 65 -5.78 6.61 -5.46
C LEU A 65 -6.55 5.94 -4.31
N PRO A 66 -6.73 4.60 -4.34
CA PRO A 66 -7.34 3.87 -3.23
C PRO A 66 -6.46 3.95 -1.97
N ASN A 67 -5.14 4.00 -2.16
CA ASN A 67 -4.14 3.97 -1.10
C ASN A 67 -3.10 5.07 -1.33
N TYR A 68 -2.62 5.68 -0.24
CA TYR A 68 -1.56 6.68 -0.25
C TYR A 68 -0.40 6.23 0.63
N GLN A 69 0.82 6.60 0.23
CA GLN A 69 2.03 6.35 1.02
C GLN A 69 2.43 7.63 1.75
N LEU A 70 3.01 7.49 2.94
CA LEU A 70 3.51 8.60 3.75
C LEU A 70 4.84 8.20 4.40
N GLY A 71 5.81 9.10 4.39
CA GLY A 71 7.09 8.93 5.06
C GLY A 71 8.26 8.82 4.09
N VAL A 72 9.38 8.27 4.57
CA VAL A 72 10.64 8.22 3.85
C VAL A 72 11.09 6.77 3.71
N TYR A 73 11.40 6.37 2.48
CA TYR A 73 11.92 5.04 2.17
C TYR A 73 13.31 5.17 1.52
N ASN A 74 14.32 4.55 2.12
CA ASN A 74 15.67 4.53 1.57
C ASN A 74 15.94 3.17 0.94
N ASP A 75 15.84 3.11 -0.38
CA ASP A 75 16.15 1.92 -1.15
C ASP A 75 17.67 1.80 -1.37
N PRO A 76 18.31 0.64 -1.10
CA PRO A 76 19.75 0.47 -1.31
C PRO A 76 20.23 0.70 -2.75
N VAL A 77 19.34 0.56 -3.74
CA VAL A 77 19.64 0.68 -5.16
C VAL A 77 19.11 1.99 -5.73
N TYR A 78 17.87 2.35 -5.40
CA TYR A 78 17.18 3.52 -5.98
C TYR A 78 17.30 4.80 -5.14
N GLY A 79 17.84 4.71 -3.93
CA GLY A 79 18.04 5.84 -3.02
C GLY A 79 16.78 6.24 -2.26
N ILE A 80 16.77 7.50 -1.80
CA ILE A 80 15.72 8.02 -0.93
C ILE A 80 14.50 8.45 -1.74
N THR A 81 13.33 7.93 -1.36
CA THR A 81 12.01 8.35 -1.81
C THR A 81 11.26 8.94 -0.63
N GLU A 82 10.81 10.18 -0.77
CA GLU A 82 9.94 10.85 0.20
C GLU A 82 8.51 10.88 -0.34
N SER A 83 7.55 10.43 0.45
CA SER A 83 6.13 10.49 0.13
C SER A 83 5.40 11.40 1.10
N SER A 84 4.72 12.40 0.54
CA SER A 84 3.92 13.39 1.24
C SER A 84 2.52 13.42 0.65
N VAL A 85 1.52 13.74 1.46
CA VAL A 85 0.11 13.76 1.01
C VAL A 85 -0.45 15.16 1.19
N LEU A 86 -1.16 15.65 0.18
CA LEU A 86 -2.04 16.83 0.29
C LEU A 86 -3.48 16.33 0.27
N ALA A 87 -4.24 16.63 1.31
CA ALA A 87 -5.65 16.30 1.39
C ALA A 87 -6.50 17.57 1.52
N GLN A 88 -7.68 17.56 0.92
CA GLN A 88 -8.69 18.59 1.12
C GLN A 88 -9.67 18.12 2.20
N LEU A 89 -10.12 19.06 3.04
CA LEU A 89 -11.09 18.77 4.09
C LEU A 89 -12.51 19.04 3.60
N THR A 90 -13.45 18.21 4.05
CA THR A 90 -14.88 18.37 3.79
C THR A 90 -15.65 18.21 5.10
N LEU A 91 -16.71 18.99 5.26
CA LEU A 91 -17.69 18.82 6.31
C LEU A 91 -18.51 17.56 6.07
N ASN A 92 -18.66 16.75 7.12
CA ASN A 92 -19.58 15.62 7.12
C ASN A 92 -21.04 16.08 7.13
N GLU A 93 -21.33 17.13 7.92
CA GLU A 93 -22.60 17.82 7.98
C GLU A 93 -22.38 19.30 7.65
N VAL A 94 -23.11 19.78 6.65
CA VAL A 94 -23.06 21.19 6.24
C VAL A 94 -24.01 22.02 7.11
N ASN A 95 -23.62 23.27 7.37
CA ASN A 95 -24.33 24.20 8.27
C ASN A 95 -24.66 23.57 9.64
N PRO A 96 -23.65 23.08 10.40
CA PRO A 96 -23.88 22.50 11.72
C PRO A 96 -24.41 23.56 12.70
N ASP A 97 -25.28 23.13 13.62
CA ASP A 97 -25.70 23.87 14.82
C ASP A 97 -24.99 23.23 16.03
N PHE A 98 -24.12 24.00 16.69
CA PHE A 98 -23.34 23.51 17.83
C PHE A 98 -24.03 23.77 19.17
N GLY A 99 -25.15 24.50 19.17
CA GLY A 99 -25.94 24.81 20.35
C GLY A 99 -25.37 25.95 21.21
N VAL A 100 -25.73 25.95 22.49
CA VAL A 100 -25.41 27.06 23.40
C VAL A 100 -24.07 26.83 24.09
N ASN A 101 -23.12 27.75 23.88
CA ASN A 101 -21.77 27.73 24.46
C ASN A 101 -21.04 26.39 24.26
N PRO A 102 -20.92 25.89 23.01
CA PRO A 102 -20.19 24.68 22.73
C PRO A 102 -18.70 24.84 23.08
N VAL A 103 -18.07 23.75 23.51
CA VAL A 103 -16.63 23.72 23.80
C VAL A 103 -16.04 22.48 23.14
N ILE A 104 -14.96 22.68 22.39
CA ILE A 104 -14.19 21.59 21.81
C ILE A 104 -13.39 20.91 22.91
N ASP A 105 -13.66 19.62 23.14
CA ASP A 105 -12.86 18.79 24.05
C ASP A 105 -11.51 18.40 23.39
N SER A 106 -11.57 17.87 22.17
CA SER A 106 -10.37 17.45 21.44
C SER A 106 -10.58 17.34 19.94
N VAL A 107 -9.50 17.55 19.18
CA VAL A 107 -9.47 17.36 17.71
C VAL A 107 -8.34 16.42 17.35
N TYR A 108 -8.65 15.40 16.56
CA TYR A 108 -7.67 14.41 16.13
C TYR A 108 -7.68 14.25 14.61
N LEU A 109 -6.50 14.24 14.01
CA LEU A 109 -6.31 13.62 12.71
C LEU A 109 -6.21 12.11 12.92
N SER A 110 -7.06 11.35 12.21
CA SER A 110 -7.14 9.89 12.35
C SER A 110 -7.07 9.21 10.97
N ILE A 111 -5.96 8.53 10.67
CA ILE A 111 -5.77 7.79 9.41
C ILE A 111 -5.59 6.29 9.75
N PRO A 112 -6.51 5.41 9.32
CA PRO A 112 -6.42 3.99 9.62
C PRO A 112 -5.23 3.33 8.91
N TYR A 113 -4.58 2.39 9.60
CA TYR A 113 -3.60 1.51 8.97
C TYR A 113 -4.28 0.27 8.38
N PHE A 114 -3.65 -0.31 7.37
CA PHE A 114 -3.95 -1.69 7.01
C PHE A 114 -3.54 -2.59 8.18
N SER A 115 -4.49 -3.34 8.72
CA SER A 115 -4.24 -4.21 9.86
C SER A 115 -5.17 -5.41 9.84
N THR A 116 -4.68 -6.53 10.37
CA THR A 116 -5.47 -7.73 10.58
C THR A 116 -5.52 -8.07 12.06
N SER A 117 -6.71 -8.45 12.54
CA SER A 117 -6.88 -8.91 13.92
C SER A 117 -6.45 -10.37 14.03
N ASN A 118 -5.71 -10.71 15.09
CA ASN A 118 -5.23 -12.07 15.35
C ASN A 118 -6.34 -13.00 15.88
N GLY A 119 -7.62 -12.61 15.81
CA GLY A 119 -8.77 -13.44 16.18
C GLY A 119 -9.08 -13.48 17.68
N ALA A 120 -8.34 -12.75 18.51
CA ALA A 120 -8.61 -12.62 19.93
C ALA A 120 -9.76 -11.64 20.20
N THR A 121 -10.59 -11.93 21.21
CA THR A 121 -11.74 -11.12 21.63
C THR A 121 -11.49 -10.45 22.98
N GLY A 122 -12.15 -9.31 23.22
CA GLY A 122 -12.07 -8.59 24.49
C GLY A 122 -10.72 -7.88 24.70
N SER A 123 -10.17 -7.95 25.91
CA SER A 123 -8.94 -7.21 26.29
C SER A 123 -7.65 -7.71 25.62
N ASN A 124 -7.71 -8.81 24.86
CA ASN A 124 -6.57 -9.41 24.16
C ASN A 124 -6.54 -9.07 22.67
N LEU A 125 -7.29 -8.06 22.23
CA LEU A 125 -7.32 -7.58 20.84
C LEU A 125 -5.92 -7.14 20.39
N ALA A 126 -5.23 -8.04 19.70
CA ALA A 126 -3.92 -7.81 19.09
C ALA A 126 -4.06 -7.72 17.57
N PHE A 127 -3.35 -6.75 16.99
CA PHE A 127 -3.32 -6.52 15.56
C PHE A 127 -1.92 -6.70 15.00
N THR A 128 -1.86 -7.13 13.75
CA THR A 128 -0.65 -7.06 12.94
C THR A 128 -0.86 -5.98 11.89
N LEU A 129 0.09 -5.05 11.80
CA LEU A 129 0.09 -4.03 10.75
C LEU A 129 0.52 -4.66 9.43
N ASP A 130 -0.11 -4.20 8.37
CA ASP A 130 0.25 -4.47 7.00
C ASP A 130 0.65 -3.15 6.32
N SER A 131 1.41 -3.23 5.22
CA SER A 131 1.85 -2.07 4.42
C SER A 131 2.70 -1.03 5.16
N ILE A 132 3.41 -1.45 6.22
CA ILE A 132 4.44 -0.68 6.89
C ILE A 132 5.81 -1.21 6.45
N PHE A 133 6.63 -0.34 5.86
CA PHE A 133 7.94 -0.71 5.32
C PHE A 133 9.07 -0.13 6.18
N GLY A 134 9.91 -1.01 6.71
CA GLY A 134 10.99 -0.62 7.63
C GLY A 134 10.52 -0.37 9.06
N THR A 135 11.49 -0.10 9.94
CA THR A 135 11.27 0.11 11.38
C THR A 135 11.85 1.43 11.89
N SER A 136 12.50 2.20 11.02
CA SER A 136 13.10 3.47 11.39
C SER A 136 12.02 4.53 11.58
N PRO A 137 12.07 5.32 12.66
CA PRO A 137 11.15 6.44 12.83
C PRO A 137 11.39 7.49 11.75
N PHE A 138 10.37 8.30 11.47
CA PHE A 138 10.49 9.44 10.56
C PHE A 138 9.85 10.70 11.16
N LYS A 139 10.25 11.86 10.65
CA LYS A 139 9.63 13.12 11.04
C LYS A 139 8.26 13.23 10.36
N LEU A 140 7.20 13.31 11.16
CA LEU A 140 5.84 13.60 10.71
C LEU A 140 5.51 15.05 11.04
N SER A 141 5.17 15.84 10.04
CA SER A 141 4.68 17.21 10.17
C SER A 141 3.36 17.38 9.44
N VAL A 142 2.42 18.06 10.09
CA VAL A 142 1.09 18.36 9.56
C VAL A 142 0.96 19.87 9.46
N TYR A 143 0.74 20.37 8.25
CA TYR A 143 0.56 21.80 7.99
C TYR A 143 -0.83 22.06 7.45
N ARG A 144 -1.39 23.24 7.74
CA ARG A 144 -2.43 23.81 6.87
C ARG A 144 -1.85 24.00 5.48
N SER A 145 -2.62 23.66 4.45
CA SER A 145 -2.29 23.99 3.07
C SER A 145 -3.19 25.11 2.57
N ASN A 146 -2.60 26.09 1.91
CA ASN A 146 -3.32 27.15 1.19
C ASN A 146 -3.49 26.81 -0.31
N PHE A 147 -3.08 25.62 -0.73
CA PHE A 147 -3.27 25.14 -2.10
C PHE A 147 -4.70 24.65 -2.30
N PHE A 148 -5.40 25.20 -3.28
CA PHE A 148 -6.77 24.76 -3.62
C PHE A 148 -6.72 23.57 -4.58
N LEU A 149 -7.07 22.39 -4.08
CA LEU A 149 -7.28 21.22 -4.94
C LEU A 149 -8.57 21.40 -5.74
N ARG A 150 -8.41 21.74 -7.03
CA ARG A 150 -9.49 21.83 -8.01
C ARG A 150 -10.06 20.45 -8.34
N ASP A 151 -11.36 20.41 -8.58
CA ASP A 151 -12.07 19.24 -9.09
C ASP A 151 -11.92 19.12 -10.63
N LEU A 152 -11.89 20.26 -11.34
CA LEU A 152 -11.89 20.32 -12.82
C LEU A 152 -10.67 21.07 -13.36
N ASP A 153 -10.23 20.68 -14.55
CA ASP A 153 -9.08 21.25 -15.25
C ASP A 153 -9.49 22.50 -16.06
N PRO A 154 -8.98 23.71 -15.71
CA PRO A 154 -9.29 24.93 -16.43
C PRO A 154 -8.81 24.91 -17.89
N ASP A 155 -7.73 24.18 -18.22
CA ASP A 155 -7.17 24.13 -19.58
C ASP A 155 -8.08 23.36 -20.55
N THR A 156 -8.99 22.55 -20.00
CA THR A 156 -10.01 21.81 -20.76
C THR A 156 -11.35 22.56 -20.82
N GLY A 157 -11.40 23.81 -20.33
CA GLY A 157 -12.66 24.55 -20.19
C GLY A 157 -13.56 24.02 -19.07
N PHE A 158 -12.96 23.44 -18.02
CA PHE A 158 -13.67 22.84 -16.87
C PHE A 158 -14.57 21.66 -17.25
N ILE A 159 -14.13 20.83 -18.20
CA ILE A 159 -14.87 19.62 -18.63
C ILE A 159 -14.24 18.38 -18.02
N GLU A 160 -12.91 18.30 -18.01
CA GLU A 160 -12.18 17.13 -17.53
C GLU A 160 -11.79 17.27 -16.04
N PRO A 161 -11.69 16.15 -15.30
CA PRO A 161 -11.17 16.17 -13.94
C PRO A 161 -9.71 16.65 -13.87
N GLN A 162 -9.40 17.46 -12.86
CA GLN A 162 -8.03 17.90 -12.62
C GLN A 162 -7.13 16.71 -12.25
N LYS A 163 -6.00 16.59 -12.95
CA LYS A 163 -4.96 15.59 -12.67
C LYS A 163 -3.87 16.21 -11.81
N TYR A 164 -3.37 15.44 -10.85
CA TYR A 164 -2.20 15.78 -10.04
C TYR A 164 -1.14 14.69 -10.16
N PHE A 165 0.13 15.08 -10.14
CA PHE A 165 1.25 14.20 -10.46
C PHE A 165 2.30 14.19 -9.34
N SER A 166 3.01 13.06 -9.24
CA SER A 166 4.08 12.77 -8.27
C SER A 166 5.21 13.79 -8.21
N ASN A 167 5.44 14.58 -9.25
CA ASN A 167 6.50 15.61 -9.28
C ASN A 167 6.04 16.99 -8.78
N GLN A 168 4.79 17.15 -8.36
CA GLN A 168 4.22 18.44 -7.92
C GLN A 168 4.46 18.75 -6.43
N GLY A 169 5.17 17.91 -5.68
CA GLY A 169 5.52 18.16 -4.27
C GLY A 169 6.11 19.56 -4.00
N PRO A 170 7.09 20.06 -4.79
CA PRO A 170 7.60 21.41 -4.63
C PRO A 170 6.55 22.52 -4.78
N LEU A 171 5.57 22.33 -5.68
CA LEU A 171 4.46 23.26 -5.85
C LEU A 171 3.63 23.32 -4.56
N PHE A 172 3.20 22.17 -4.03
CA PHE A 172 2.37 22.12 -2.82
C PHE A 172 3.09 22.69 -1.60
N ARG A 173 4.39 22.41 -1.45
CA ARG A 173 5.23 22.98 -0.37
C ARG A 173 5.36 24.50 -0.44
N GLY A 174 5.20 25.10 -1.63
CA GLY A 174 5.14 26.56 -1.78
C GLY A 174 3.90 27.21 -1.17
N PHE A 175 2.88 26.42 -0.81
CA PHE A 175 1.61 26.91 -0.24
C PHE A 175 1.37 26.41 1.20
N LEU A 176 2.41 25.98 1.91
CA LEU A 176 2.28 25.64 3.34
C LEU A 176 1.88 26.88 4.14
N GLY A 177 0.94 26.69 5.05
CA GLY A 177 0.51 27.67 6.04
C GLY A 177 1.05 27.31 7.42
N GLU A 178 0.20 27.47 8.43
CA GLU A 178 0.49 27.16 9.82
C GLU A 178 0.86 25.68 10.04
N LEU A 179 1.87 25.43 10.89
CA LEU A 179 2.22 24.11 11.38
C LEU A 179 1.22 23.70 12.48
N LEU A 180 0.47 22.64 12.25
CA LEU A 180 -0.55 22.13 13.17
C LEU A 180 -0.01 21.02 14.09
N TYR A 181 0.95 20.22 13.63
CA TYR A 181 1.54 19.15 14.43
C TYR A 181 2.93 18.81 13.92
N THR A 182 3.84 18.43 14.83
CA THR A 182 5.14 17.86 14.46
C THR A 182 5.55 16.79 15.48
N ASP A 183 6.08 15.70 14.95
CA ASP A 183 6.77 14.65 15.69
C ASP A 183 8.03 14.29 14.92
N ASN A 184 9.19 14.30 15.58
CA ASN A 184 10.46 14.04 14.91
C ASN A 184 10.78 12.55 14.82
N GLU A 185 10.11 11.70 15.60
CA GLU A 185 10.42 10.28 15.72
C GLU A 185 9.15 9.41 15.63
N PHE A 186 8.25 9.79 14.73
CA PHE A 186 6.98 9.09 14.55
C PHE A 186 7.20 7.64 14.09
N THR A 187 6.55 6.70 14.78
CA THR A 187 6.56 5.27 14.46
C THR A 187 5.14 4.72 14.48
N PRO A 188 4.68 4.04 13.41
CA PRO A 188 3.37 3.38 13.40
C PRO A 188 3.24 2.33 14.52
N SER A 189 2.16 2.38 15.28
CA SER A 189 1.87 1.44 16.37
C SER A 189 0.80 0.41 15.97
N PRO A 190 0.96 -0.89 16.29
CA PRO A 190 -0.05 -1.92 16.12
C PRO A 190 -1.11 -1.92 17.24
N GLU A 191 -1.03 -1.00 18.20
CA GLU A 191 -1.97 -0.96 19.31
C GLU A 191 -3.35 -0.43 18.88
N PRO A 192 -4.45 -1.03 19.39
CA PRO A 192 -5.78 -0.48 19.16
C PRO A 192 -5.93 0.88 19.85
N VAL A 193 -6.75 1.74 19.25
CA VAL A 193 -7.05 3.05 19.81
C VAL A 193 -8.39 3.02 20.50
N VAL A 194 -8.42 3.31 21.80
CA VAL A 194 -9.65 3.46 22.57
C VAL A 194 -10.03 4.95 22.65
N VAL A 195 -11.27 5.28 22.31
CA VAL A 195 -11.84 6.64 22.36
C VAL A 195 -13.10 6.60 23.21
N GLY A 196 -13.26 7.56 24.12
CA GLY A 196 -14.41 7.67 25.01
C GLY A 196 -14.00 7.76 26.48
N SER A 197 -14.92 8.21 27.33
CA SER A 197 -14.72 8.38 28.76
C SER A 197 -15.72 7.52 29.53
N GLY A 198 -15.22 6.45 30.18
CA GLY A 198 -16.01 5.49 30.95
C GLY A 198 -16.37 4.20 30.20
N GLU A 199 -16.64 3.13 30.96
CA GLU A 199 -16.81 1.76 30.42
C GLU A 199 -17.96 1.60 29.42
N GLN A 200 -18.96 2.50 29.43
CA GLN A 200 -20.13 2.41 28.53
C GLN A 200 -20.02 3.24 27.25
N THR A 201 -19.04 4.15 27.15
CA THR A 201 -18.86 5.02 25.97
C THR A 201 -17.56 4.74 25.22
N GLN A 202 -16.76 3.79 25.70
CA GLN A 202 -15.51 3.40 25.05
C GLN A 202 -15.77 2.67 23.75
N GLN A 203 -15.28 3.26 22.67
CA GLN A 203 -15.17 2.62 21.37
C GLN A 203 -13.71 2.23 21.12
N THR A 204 -13.49 0.96 20.79
CA THR A 204 -12.18 0.46 20.39
C THR A 204 -12.09 0.44 18.88
N PHE A 205 -10.99 0.99 18.37
CA PHE A 205 -10.72 1.12 16.95
C PHE A 205 -9.45 0.34 16.57
N PRO A 206 -9.37 -0.22 15.35
CA PRO A 206 -8.12 -0.78 14.83
C PRO A 206 -6.99 0.27 14.78
N PRO A 207 -5.73 -0.20 14.74
CA PRO A 207 -4.55 0.65 14.69
C PRO A 207 -4.61 1.72 13.61
N ARG A 208 -4.14 2.92 13.96
CA ARG A 208 -4.26 4.11 13.12
C ARG A 208 -3.25 5.16 13.55
N LEU A 209 -2.83 5.99 12.60
CA LEU A 209 -2.19 7.26 12.90
C LEU A 209 -3.24 8.14 13.57
N ARG A 210 -3.01 8.50 14.83
CA ARG A 210 -3.88 9.42 15.56
C ARG A 210 -3.03 10.47 16.25
N VAL A 211 -3.15 11.71 15.78
CA VAL A 211 -2.40 12.85 16.34
C VAL A 211 -3.36 13.95 16.75
N ALA A 212 -3.10 14.56 17.91
CA ALA A 212 -3.88 15.68 18.41
C ALA A 212 -3.53 16.95 17.62
N LEU A 213 -4.55 17.66 17.15
CA LEU A 213 -4.39 18.93 16.47
C LEU A 213 -4.79 20.09 17.38
N PRO A 214 -4.28 21.32 17.15
CA PRO A 214 -4.55 22.47 17.99
C PRO A 214 -6.05 22.83 17.97
N ILE A 215 -6.67 22.81 19.14
CA ILE A 215 -8.09 23.16 19.31
C ILE A 215 -8.37 24.57 18.77
N SER A 216 -7.47 25.53 19.04
CA SER A 216 -7.61 26.93 18.62
C SER A 216 -7.84 27.08 17.11
N PHE A 217 -7.18 26.25 16.29
CA PHE A 217 -7.35 26.27 14.84
C PHE A 217 -8.80 25.93 14.45
N PHE A 218 -9.36 24.87 15.03
CA PHE A 218 -10.72 24.41 14.72
C PHE A 218 -11.79 25.23 15.42
N GLU A 219 -11.48 25.81 16.56
CA GLU A 219 -12.34 26.79 17.22
C GLU A 219 -12.50 28.03 16.34
N GLU A 220 -11.40 28.59 15.82
CA GLU A 220 -11.43 29.77 14.95
C GLU A 220 -12.04 29.52 13.56
N ASN A 221 -11.73 28.37 12.95
CA ASN A 221 -12.08 28.09 11.55
C ASN A 221 -13.35 27.22 11.40
N ILE A 222 -13.90 26.67 12.48
CA ILE A 222 -15.14 25.87 12.45
C ILE A 222 -16.13 26.32 13.53
N LEU A 223 -15.79 26.21 14.81
CA LEU A 223 -16.78 26.44 15.88
C LEU A 223 -17.30 27.88 15.88
N ASN A 224 -16.41 28.87 15.83
CA ASN A 224 -16.75 30.29 15.83
C ASN A 224 -17.35 30.75 14.49
N ARG A 225 -17.44 29.86 13.49
CA ARG A 225 -17.99 30.12 12.15
C ARG A 225 -19.41 29.59 11.99
N GLU A 226 -20.05 29.16 13.07
CA GLU A 226 -21.44 28.75 13.08
C GLU A 226 -22.35 29.82 12.46
N GLY A 227 -23.21 29.41 11.52
CA GLY A 227 -24.10 30.30 10.78
C GLY A 227 -23.44 31.17 9.71
N GLU A 228 -22.10 31.12 9.54
CA GLU A 228 -21.41 31.83 8.46
C GLU A 228 -21.48 31.08 7.12
N GLU A 229 -21.35 31.82 6.01
CA GLU A 229 -21.39 31.26 4.66
C GLU A 229 -20.35 30.16 4.41
N VAL A 230 -19.22 30.20 5.13
CA VAL A 230 -18.12 29.25 4.99
C VAL A 230 -18.50 27.82 5.37
N LEU A 231 -19.53 27.62 6.20
CA LEU A 231 -20.01 26.30 6.62
C LEU A 231 -21.26 25.83 5.87
N LEU A 232 -21.91 26.70 5.07
CA LEU A 232 -23.19 26.37 4.42
C LEU A 232 -23.11 25.21 3.42
N ASN A 233 -21.95 25.02 2.81
CA ASN A 233 -21.70 23.91 1.88
C ASN A 233 -20.20 23.60 1.78
N ASN A 234 -19.90 22.44 1.21
CA ASN A 234 -18.51 21.99 1.06
C ASN A 234 -17.68 22.82 0.07
N GLU A 235 -18.28 23.48 -0.92
CA GLU A 235 -17.51 24.34 -1.85
C GLU A 235 -16.99 25.59 -1.14
N ASN A 236 -17.81 26.21 -0.30
CA ASN A 236 -17.40 27.33 0.55
C ASN A 236 -16.35 26.87 1.58
N PHE A 237 -16.57 25.72 2.21
CA PHE A 237 -15.66 25.18 3.21
C PHE A 237 -14.29 24.82 2.62
N LYS A 238 -14.26 24.17 1.44
CA LYS A 238 -13.04 23.89 0.68
C LYS A 238 -12.27 25.17 0.33
N ASN A 239 -12.97 26.28 0.09
CA ASN A 239 -12.30 27.56 -0.15
C ASN A 239 -11.72 28.19 1.12
N HIS A 240 -12.37 27.97 2.28
CA HIS A 240 -11.95 28.45 3.59
C HIS A 240 -10.76 27.64 4.17
N ILE A 241 -10.93 26.32 4.30
CA ILE A 241 -9.92 25.36 4.73
C ILE A 241 -9.50 24.50 3.54
N ARG A 242 -8.60 25.05 2.72
CA ARG A 242 -8.19 24.47 1.43
C ARG A 242 -7.57 23.09 1.51
N GLY A 243 -6.94 22.76 2.64
CA GLY A 243 -6.47 21.42 2.90
C GLY A 243 -5.45 21.33 4.02
N ILE A 244 -4.93 20.12 4.18
CA ILE A 244 -3.86 19.75 5.11
C ILE A 244 -2.78 19.02 4.32
N TYR A 245 -1.52 19.33 4.61
CA TYR A 245 -0.36 18.68 4.02
C TYR A 245 0.41 17.88 5.07
N PHE A 246 0.68 16.61 4.75
CA PHE A 246 1.42 15.66 5.59
C PHE A 246 2.78 15.40 4.95
N ILE A 247 3.86 15.53 5.72
CA ILE A 247 5.24 15.28 5.28
C ILE A 247 6.06 14.63 6.38
#